data_AF-A0AA86T6L2-F1
#
_entry.id   AF-A0AA86T6L2-F1
#
_cell.length_a   1.000
_cell.length_b   1.000
_cell.length_c   1.000
_cell.angle_alpha   90.00
_cell.angle_beta   90.00
_cell.angle_gamma   90.00
#
_symmetry.space_group_name_H-M   'P 1'
#
loop_
_entity.id
_entity.type
_entity.pdbx_description
1 polymer ?
#
loop_
_entity_poly.entity_id
_entity_poly.type
_entity_poly.pdbx_seq_one_letter_code
_entity_poly.pdbx_strand_id
1 'polypeptide(L)'
;MTFATQSPLERAATYPLLDALIERRSRRFGRGMHLNGGPLAYQSALPPQPLQVEEEAALAFAACGITGYGLADLPYQDGAVLESGGGNILIHFVGRPVASGDAAHAVVLFVLNDEGAWMLKRPQDYPRQALPELIQAGRNHQLVELYERHRVRISDRRPDVPRTLPYVPPFNKWSANRPGTTYFLPVNDVTALYINILLSAFSEDFGYFVVDDRHRFQPAGLARFAGSKGGHLSDDPEQGRVATITSLETWLYEFAAIEQGGMLQNLGLMAQALGLGGFSHFAAHPFAWFQALDFRMEEIPFSRTIGAGWLRTGLLRMLHDDLPVPTGVGLERNGQALLKPYCPPYYRTMAEAVRAFVEYKYGAGRGTLRDGGATSAWQDGASVQQGIPGYSDRAIEATIAYCDYVYSRYGRFPAYSGPFRTVLAYQAHHLDHTFYDRFYKPGVYA
;
A
#
# COMPACT_ATOMS: atom_id res chain seq x y z
N MET A 1 -38.75 -10.99 -10.57
CA MET A 1 -39.31 -10.72 -9.22
C MET A 1 -38.70 -11.66 -8.17
N THR A 2 -37.37 -11.71 -8.04
CA THR A 2 -36.65 -12.56 -7.04
C THR A 2 -35.55 -11.82 -6.28
N PHE A 3 -35.30 -10.54 -6.56
CA PHE A 3 -34.25 -9.74 -5.90
C PHE A 3 -34.57 -9.29 -4.47
N ALA A 4 -35.83 -9.41 -4.02
CA ALA A 4 -36.28 -8.85 -2.75
C ALA A 4 -35.98 -9.74 -1.52
N THR A 5 -35.54 -10.99 -1.70
CA THR A 5 -35.31 -11.95 -0.61
C THR A 5 -33.85 -12.38 -0.45
N GLN A 6 -32.96 -11.96 -1.35
CA GLN A 6 -31.53 -12.32 -1.28
C GLN A 6 -30.76 -11.31 -0.44
N SER A 7 -29.87 -11.82 0.41
CA SER A 7 -28.90 -11.01 1.14
C SER A 7 -27.96 -10.26 0.18
N PRO A 8 -27.31 -9.16 0.62
CA PRO A 8 -26.34 -8.44 -0.21
C PRO A 8 -25.25 -9.35 -0.78
N LEU A 9 -24.77 -10.32 0.01
CA LEU A 9 -23.74 -11.27 -0.40
C LEU A 9 -24.24 -12.27 -1.45
N GLU A 10 -25.46 -12.77 -1.34
CA GLU A 10 -26.06 -13.67 -2.33
C GLU A 10 -26.24 -12.97 -3.68
N ARG A 11 -26.61 -11.68 -3.67
CA ARG A 11 -26.67 -10.88 -4.89
C ARG A 11 -25.29 -10.69 -5.51
N ALA A 12 -24.30 -10.28 -4.71
CA ALA A 12 -22.94 -10.08 -5.21
C ALA A 12 -22.32 -11.38 -5.76
N ALA A 13 -22.58 -12.52 -5.11
CA ALA A 13 -22.07 -13.83 -5.55
C ALA A 13 -22.65 -14.32 -6.88
N THR A 14 -23.81 -13.82 -7.29
CA THR A 14 -24.50 -14.21 -8.53
C THR A 14 -24.47 -13.12 -9.60
N TYR A 15 -23.94 -11.93 -9.28
CA TYR A 15 -23.88 -10.81 -10.21
C TYR A 15 -22.75 -11.02 -11.25
N PRO A 16 -23.06 -11.00 -12.56
CA PRO A 16 -22.05 -11.33 -13.57
C PRO A 16 -20.92 -10.31 -13.63
N LEU A 17 -19.68 -10.79 -13.69
CA LEU A 17 -18.49 -9.92 -13.78
C LEU A 17 -18.51 -9.01 -15.02
N LEU A 18 -19.01 -9.52 -16.15
CA LEU A 18 -19.12 -8.70 -17.38
C LEU A 18 -20.10 -7.54 -17.19
N ASP A 19 -21.23 -7.78 -16.52
CA ASP A 19 -22.20 -6.74 -16.20
C ASP A 19 -21.58 -5.74 -15.23
N ALA A 20 -20.81 -6.19 -14.23
CA ALA A 20 -20.07 -5.30 -13.33
C ALA A 20 -19.13 -4.37 -14.09
N LEU A 21 -18.40 -4.89 -15.07
CA LEU A 21 -17.48 -4.09 -15.88
C LEU A 21 -18.23 -3.07 -16.76
N ILE A 22 -19.36 -3.46 -17.34
CA ILE A 22 -20.17 -2.62 -18.24
C ILE A 22 -20.91 -1.52 -17.47
N GLU A 23 -21.51 -1.87 -16.33
CA GLU A 23 -22.46 -1.04 -15.59
C GLU A 23 -21.79 -0.20 -14.50
N ARG A 24 -20.56 -0.51 -14.09
CA ARG A 24 -19.85 0.25 -13.06
C ARG A 24 -19.74 1.73 -13.44
N ARG A 25 -20.26 2.60 -12.57
CA ARG A 25 -20.17 4.06 -12.67
C ARG A 25 -19.73 4.64 -11.33
N SER A 26 -19.12 5.82 -11.37
CA SER A 26 -18.84 6.61 -10.16
C SER A 26 -20.12 7.30 -9.72
N ARG A 27 -20.89 6.63 -8.86
CA ARG A 27 -22.13 7.17 -8.28
C ARG A 27 -21.76 7.84 -6.96
N ARG A 28 -21.89 9.17 -6.92
CA ARG A 28 -21.34 10.01 -5.83
C ARG A 28 -22.37 10.50 -4.82
N PHE A 29 -23.65 10.53 -5.19
CA PHE A 29 -24.70 11.15 -4.39
C PHE A 29 -25.46 10.08 -3.61
N GLY A 30 -25.31 10.10 -2.29
CA GLY A 30 -25.94 9.15 -1.38
C GLY A 30 -27.05 9.76 -0.54
N ARG A 31 -27.72 8.88 0.20
CA ARG A 31 -28.69 9.27 1.24
C ARG A 31 -28.07 10.25 2.24
N GLY A 32 -28.81 11.28 2.62
CA GLY A 32 -28.37 12.29 3.58
C GLY A 32 -27.37 13.32 3.04
N MET A 33 -26.95 13.23 1.78
CA MET A 33 -26.01 14.19 1.19
C MET A 33 -26.68 15.52 0.80
N HIS A 34 -25.86 16.56 0.76
CA HIS A 34 -26.21 17.88 0.26
C HIS A 34 -25.18 18.32 -0.78
N LEU A 35 -25.59 18.44 -2.05
CA LEU A 35 -24.79 19.00 -3.12
C LEU A 35 -25.11 20.49 -3.25
N ASN A 36 -24.19 21.34 -2.80
CA ASN A 36 -24.42 22.77 -2.69
C ASN A 36 -24.09 23.50 -4.00
N GLY A 37 -25.14 23.80 -4.77
CA GLY A 37 -25.08 24.73 -5.90
C GLY A 37 -24.87 24.09 -7.28
N GLY A 38 -25.11 24.89 -8.32
CA GLY A 38 -25.07 24.47 -9.71
C GLY A 38 -26.34 23.74 -10.19
N PRO A 39 -26.37 23.32 -11.47
CA PRO A 39 -27.56 22.71 -12.09
C PRO A 39 -28.02 21.39 -11.46
N LEU A 40 -27.14 20.74 -10.68
CA LEU A 40 -27.41 19.47 -9.99
C LEU A 40 -27.63 19.67 -8.49
N ALA A 41 -27.79 20.91 -8.01
CA ALA A 41 -28.00 21.18 -6.59
C ALA A 41 -29.19 20.39 -6.04
N TYR A 42 -28.96 19.64 -4.95
CA TYR A 42 -29.97 18.77 -4.37
C TYR A 42 -29.67 18.48 -2.90
N GLN A 43 -30.74 18.44 -2.12
CA GLN A 43 -30.74 18.02 -0.72
C GLN A 43 -31.46 16.67 -0.64
N SER A 44 -30.77 15.64 -0.18
CA SER A 44 -31.41 14.35 0.08
C SER A 44 -32.51 14.52 1.13
N ALA A 45 -33.69 13.97 0.85
CA ALA A 45 -34.80 13.86 1.80
C ALA A 45 -34.68 12.61 2.70
N LEU A 46 -33.72 11.74 2.40
CA LEU A 46 -33.46 10.50 3.13
C LEU A 46 -32.39 10.75 4.21
N PRO A 47 -32.49 10.12 5.39
CA PRO A 47 -31.43 10.22 6.39
C PRO A 47 -30.15 9.51 5.92
N PRO A 48 -28.95 9.92 6.38
CA PRO A 48 -27.74 9.13 6.20
C PRO A 48 -27.95 7.69 6.68
N GLN A 49 -27.50 6.72 5.90
CA GLN A 49 -27.67 5.29 6.19
C GLN A 49 -26.33 4.55 6.04
N PRO A 50 -25.68 4.16 7.16
CA PRO A 50 -24.46 3.35 7.15
C PRO A 50 -24.62 2.07 6.32
N LEU A 51 -23.49 1.57 5.82
CA LEU A 51 -23.43 0.24 5.20
C LEU A 51 -23.67 -0.84 6.25
N GLN A 52 -24.26 -1.95 5.82
CA GLN A 52 -24.39 -3.16 6.63
C GLN A 52 -23.02 -3.82 6.77
N VAL A 53 -22.81 -4.59 7.85
CA VAL A 53 -21.52 -5.25 8.10
C VAL A 53 -21.16 -6.24 6.97
N GLU A 54 -22.16 -6.87 6.36
CA GLU A 54 -22.01 -7.75 5.20
C GLU A 54 -21.48 -7.01 3.97
N GLU A 55 -21.95 -5.78 3.75
CA GLU A 55 -21.52 -4.93 2.64
C GLU A 55 -20.09 -4.42 2.85
N GLU A 56 -19.76 -3.97 4.07
CA GLU A 56 -18.40 -3.57 4.43
C GLU A 56 -17.42 -4.74 4.31
N ALA A 57 -17.82 -5.92 4.78
CA ALA A 57 -17.00 -7.13 4.72
C ALA A 57 -16.72 -7.57 3.28
N ALA A 58 -17.72 -7.51 2.39
CA ALA A 58 -17.55 -7.81 0.98
C ALA A 58 -16.60 -6.84 0.29
N LEU A 59 -16.76 -5.53 0.54
CA LEU A 59 -15.88 -4.49 0.03
C LEU A 59 -14.44 -4.65 0.55
N ALA A 60 -14.28 -4.91 1.85
CA ALA A 60 -12.99 -5.18 2.48
C ALA A 60 -12.30 -6.41 1.88
N PHE A 61 -13.03 -7.52 1.68
CA PHE A 61 -12.49 -8.70 1.04
C PHE A 61 -12.06 -8.42 -0.40
N ALA A 62 -12.90 -7.75 -1.20
CA ALA A 62 -12.57 -7.39 -2.59
C ALA A 62 -11.30 -6.52 -2.69
N ALA A 63 -11.13 -5.57 -1.76
CA ALA A 63 -9.96 -4.71 -1.73
C ALA A 63 -8.71 -5.46 -1.27
N CYS A 64 -8.83 -6.30 -0.25
CA CYS A 64 -7.67 -6.59 0.60
C CYS A 64 -7.66 -8.00 1.22
N GLY A 65 -8.61 -8.87 0.87
CA GLY A 65 -8.74 -10.22 1.40
C GLY A 65 -7.58 -11.16 1.07
N ILE A 66 -7.60 -12.36 1.65
CA ILE A 66 -6.64 -13.44 1.37
C ILE A 66 -7.34 -14.49 0.49
N THR A 67 -6.81 -14.75 -0.70
CA THR A 67 -7.47 -15.62 -1.70
C THR A 67 -6.88 -17.01 -1.80
N GLY A 68 -5.66 -17.21 -1.29
CA GLY A 68 -4.94 -18.47 -1.42
C GLY A 68 -3.43 -18.27 -1.41
N TYR A 69 -2.73 -19.15 -2.11
CA TYR A 69 -1.29 -19.03 -2.35
C TYR A 69 -1.04 -18.59 -3.79
N GLY A 70 -0.02 -17.75 -3.98
CA GLY A 70 0.51 -17.42 -5.30
C GLY A 70 1.19 -18.63 -5.92
N LEU A 71 1.04 -18.78 -7.23
CA LEU A 71 1.63 -19.90 -7.99
C LEU A 71 3.15 -19.77 -8.11
N ALA A 72 3.63 -18.52 -8.17
CA ALA A 72 5.04 -18.17 -8.05
C ALA A 72 5.92 -18.84 -9.13
N ASP A 73 5.41 -18.84 -10.36
CA ASP A 73 6.05 -19.38 -11.56
C ASP A 73 7.23 -18.50 -12.01
N LEU A 74 8.38 -18.70 -11.38
CA LEU A 74 9.60 -17.90 -11.62
C LEU A 74 10.85 -18.79 -11.72
N PRO A 75 11.86 -18.36 -12.50
CA PRO A 75 13.18 -18.97 -12.45
C PRO A 75 13.89 -18.54 -11.16
N TYR A 76 13.92 -19.41 -10.15
CA TYR A 76 14.60 -19.09 -8.88
C TYR A 76 16.12 -19.19 -8.95
N GLN A 77 16.64 -20.06 -9.83
CA GLN A 77 18.06 -20.27 -10.06
C GLN A 77 18.39 -20.07 -11.54
N ASP A 78 19.68 -19.91 -11.81
CA ASP A 78 20.19 -19.82 -13.16
C ASP A 78 19.96 -21.09 -13.96
N GLY A 79 19.47 -20.91 -15.18
CA GLY A 79 19.26 -21.97 -16.15
C GLY A 79 20.21 -21.86 -17.35
N ALA A 80 19.83 -22.51 -18.45
CA ALA A 80 20.58 -22.44 -19.70
C ALA A 80 20.49 -21.07 -20.41
N VAL A 81 19.61 -20.19 -19.95
CA VAL A 81 19.43 -18.84 -20.49
C VAL A 81 20.28 -17.87 -19.65
N LEU A 82 21.11 -17.07 -20.32
CA LEU A 82 21.93 -16.05 -19.66
C LEU A 82 21.05 -15.09 -18.86
N GLU A 83 21.46 -14.75 -17.64
CA GLU A 83 20.71 -13.85 -16.73
C GLU A 83 19.26 -14.33 -16.47
N SER A 84 19.00 -15.63 -16.61
CA SER A 84 17.78 -16.25 -16.07
C SER A 84 17.99 -16.55 -14.61
N GLY A 85 17.01 -16.25 -13.75
CA GLY A 85 17.17 -16.32 -12.30
C GLY A 85 16.39 -15.21 -11.61
N GLY A 86 16.63 -15.00 -10.31
CA GLY A 86 16.07 -13.86 -9.58
C GLY A 86 14.63 -14.05 -9.09
N GLY A 87 14.05 -15.25 -9.22
CA GLY A 87 12.70 -15.54 -8.69
C GLY A 87 12.58 -15.37 -7.18
N ASN A 88 13.71 -15.36 -6.46
CA ASN A 88 13.81 -15.00 -5.06
C ASN A 88 13.44 -13.52 -4.79
N ILE A 89 13.12 -12.73 -5.82
CA ILE A 89 12.52 -11.40 -5.69
C ILE A 89 11.19 -11.46 -4.92
N LEU A 90 10.39 -12.53 -5.01
CA LEU A 90 9.17 -12.65 -4.22
C LEU A 90 9.43 -12.53 -2.72
N ILE A 91 8.60 -11.76 -2.02
CA ILE A 91 8.68 -11.58 -0.57
C ILE A 91 8.01 -12.76 0.14
N HIS A 92 6.89 -13.29 -0.36
CA HIS A 92 6.21 -14.48 0.16
C HIS A 92 5.21 -15.02 -0.88
N PHE A 93 4.55 -16.15 -0.58
CA PHE A 93 3.65 -16.83 -1.51
C PHE A 93 2.15 -16.70 -1.18
N VAL A 94 1.72 -15.69 -0.42
CA VAL A 94 0.29 -15.50 -0.12
C VAL A 94 -0.38 -14.63 -1.19
N GLY A 95 -1.56 -15.05 -1.67
CA GLY A 95 -2.34 -14.34 -2.68
C GLY A 95 -3.40 -13.40 -2.10
N ARG A 96 -3.65 -12.30 -2.83
CA ARG A 96 -4.74 -11.34 -2.59
C ARG A 96 -5.53 -11.12 -3.89
N PRO A 97 -6.74 -10.51 -3.85
CA PRO A 97 -7.49 -10.15 -5.06
C PRO A 97 -6.82 -9.06 -5.91
N VAL A 98 -5.74 -8.45 -5.40
CA VAL A 98 -5.08 -7.30 -6.00
C VAL A 98 -3.62 -7.65 -6.26
N ALA A 99 -3.11 -7.24 -7.42
CA ALA A 99 -1.70 -7.39 -7.77
C ALA A 99 -0.82 -6.53 -6.85
N SER A 100 0.30 -7.10 -6.40
CA SER A 100 1.30 -6.42 -5.59
C SER A 100 2.69 -6.81 -6.10
N GLY A 101 3.54 -5.80 -6.32
CA GLY A 101 4.93 -6.02 -6.73
C GLY A 101 5.63 -6.94 -5.74
N ASP A 102 6.29 -7.98 -6.23
CA ASP A 102 7.00 -8.99 -5.45
C ASP A 102 6.14 -9.73 -4.41
N ALA A 103 4.82 -9.69 -4.55
CA ALA A 103 3.88 -10.06 -3.49
C ALA A 103 4.21 -9.36 -2.16
N ALA A 104 4.60 -8.07 -2.18
CA ALA A 104 4.94 -7.34 -0.97
C ALA A 104 3.74 -7.06 -0.07
N HIS A 105 2.54 -7.01 -0.67
CA HIS A 105 1.30 -6.54 -0.05
C HIS A 105 1.55 -5.25 0.74
N ALA A 106 2.12 -4.26 0.06
CA ALA A 106 2.62 -3.04 0.68
C ALA A 106 1.47 -2.17 1.22
N VAL A 107 0.23 -2.38 0.74
CA VAL A 107 -0.93 -1.59 1.12
C VAL A 107 -1.69 -2.21 2.29
N VAL A 108 -1.78 -1.44 3.37
CA VAL A 108 -2.75 -1.63 4.46
C VAL A 108 -4.01 -0.81 4.16
N LEU A 109 -5.19 -1.38 4.43
CA LEU A 109 -6.47 -0.70 4.22
C LEU A 109 -7.02 -0.20 5.54
N PHE A 110 -7.34 1.09 5.63
CA PHE A 110 -8.13 1.63 6.71
C PHE A 110 -9.60 1.75 6.28
N VAL A 111 -10.52 1.33 7.14
CA VAL A 111 -11.96 1.47 6.94
C VAL A 111 -12.50 2.45 7.98
N LEU A 112 -13.16 3.52 7.54
CA LEU A 112 -13.71 4.57 8.39
C LEU A 112 -15.22 4.66 8.17
N ASN A 113 -16.00 4.59 9.23
CA ASN A 113 -17.46 4.74 9.19
C ASN A 113 -17.95 5.56 10.39
N ASP A 114 -19.26 5.57 10.67
CA ASP A 114 -19.85 6.37 11.76
C ASP A 114 -19.46 5.89 13.16
N GLU A 115 -19.08 4.62 13.30
CA GLU A 115 -18.70 4.02 14.58
C GLU A 115 -17.20 4.16 14.89
N GLY A 116 -16.37 4.51 13.91
CA GLY A 116 -14.94 4.63 14.14
C GLY A 116 -14.06 4.46 12.92
N ALA A 117 -12.83 3.99 13.18
CA ALA A 117 -11.89 3.57 12.16
C ALA A 117 -11.20 2.28 12.54
N TRP A 118 -10.93 1.45 11.54
CA TRP A 118 -10.21 0.18 11.68
C TRP A 118 -9.09 0.09 10.66
N MET A 119 -7.99 -0.54 11.06
CA MET A 119 -6.94 -1.02 10.18
C MET A 119 -7.21 -2.49 9.85
N LEU A 120 -7.18 -2.86 8.59
CA LEU A 120 -7.28 -4.26 8.18
C LEU A 120 -5.88 -4.85 8.03
N LYS A 121 -5.61 -5.92 8.80
CA LYS A 121 -4.35 -6.65 8.76
C LYS A 121 -4.05 -7.17 7.35
N ARG A 122 -2.79 -7.07 6.95
CA ARG A 122 -2.24 -7.66 5.72
C ARG A 122 -1.83 -9.13 5.99
N PRO A 123 -1.57 -9.93 4.95
CA PRO A 123 -1.17 -11.32 5.12
C PRO A 123 0.05 -11.50 6.05
N GLN A 124 1.05 -10.61 5.93
CA GLN A 124 2.26 -10.61 6.74
C GLN A 124 2.06 -10.22 8.21
N ASP A 125 0.89 -9.68 8.57
CA ASP A 125 0.56 -9.29 9.95
C ASP A 125 -0.04 -10.48 10.74
N TYR A 126 -0.19 -11.66 10.12
CA TYR A 126 -0.61 -12.90 10.75
C TYR A 126 0.55 -13.85 11.04
N PRO A 127 0.46 -14.66 12.10
CA PRO A 127 1.24 -15.88 12.20
C PRO A 127 0.97 -16.77 10.98
N ARG A 128 2.02 -17.31 10.36
CA ARG A 128 1.90 -18.14 9.15
C ARG A 128 0.92 -19.30 9.31
N GLN A 129 0.89 -19.95 10.47
CA GLN A 129 0.00 -21.07 10.76
C GLN A 129 -1.50 -20.71 10.71
N ALA A 130 -1.86 -19.42 10.80
CA ALA A 130 -3.25 -18.98 10.68
C ALA A 130 -3.72 -18.87 9.23
N LEU A 131 -2.81 -18.77 8.25
CA LEU A 131 -3.16 -18.51 6.85
C LEU A 131 -4.06 -19.58 6.21
N PRO A 132 -3.85 -20.90 6.41
CA PRO A 132 -4.72 -21.93 5.82
C PRO A 132 -6.19 -21.76 6.23
N GLU A 133 -6.46 -21.43 7.51
CA GLU A 133 -7.81 -21.21 8.01
C GLU A 133 -8.45 -19.97 7.38
N LEU A 134 -7.71 -18.86 7.26
CA LEU A 134 -8.19 -17.63 6.63
C LEU A 134 -8.51 -17.84 5.15
N ILE A 135 -7.67 -18.60 4.43
CA ILE A 135 -7.91 -18.97 3.02
C ILE A 135 -9.19 -19.79 2.90
N GLN A 136 -9.38 -20.78 3.78
CA GLN A 136 -10.57 -21.62 3.74
C GLN A 136 -11.85 -20.83 4.05
N ALA A 137 -11.81 -19.91 5.01
CA ALA A 137 -12.93 -19.02 5.29
C ALA A 137 -13.28 -18.12 4.09
N GLY A 138 -12.27 -17.64 3.35
CA GLY A 138 -12.47 -16.89 2.11
C GLY A 138 -13.16 -17.72 1.03
N ARG A 139 -12.71 -18.97 0.84
CA ARG A 139 -13.35 -19.93 -0.11
C ARG A 139 -14.79 -20.27 0.26
N ASN A 140 -15.11 -20.29 1.54
CA ASN A 140 -16.46 -20.54 2.05
C ASN A 140 -17.34 -19.27 2.06
N HIS A 141 -16.85 -18.14 1.54
CA HIS A 141 -17.53 -16.83 1.57
C HIS A 141 -17.90 -16.35 2.99
N GLN A 142 -17.11 -16.72 4.00
CA GLN A 142 -17.29 -16.28 5.40
C GLN A 142 -16.75 -14.85 5.61
N LEU A 143 -17.23 -13.90 4.81
CA LEU A 143 -16.61 -12.57 4.69
C LEU A 143 -16.75 -11.74 5.96
N VAL A 144 -17.90 -11.80 6.65
CA VAL A 144 -18.11 -11.08 7.92
C VAL A 144 -17.15 -11.58 8.99
N GLU A 145 -17.00 -12.91 9.12
CA GLU A 145 -16.06 -13.51 10.06
C GLU A 145 -14.61 -13.08 9.77
N LEU A 146 -14.21 -13.07 8.49
CA LEU A 146 -12.91 -12.56 8.08
C LEU A 146 -12.75 -11.08 8.43
N TYR A 147 -13.74 -10.24 8.13
CA TYR A 147 -13.70 -8.81 8.42
C TYR A 147 -13.51 -8.53 9.91
N GLU A 148 -14.24 -9.24 10.77
CA GLU A 148 -14.09 -9.15 12.23
C GLU A 148 -12.70 -9.59 12.72
N ARG A 149 -12.17 -10.70 12.19
CA ARG A 149 -10.83 -11.18 12.53
C ARG A 149 -9.72 -10.26 12.01
N HIS A 150 -9.95 -9.58 10.88
CA HIS A 150 -8.97 -8.73 10.21
C HIS A 150 -8.84 -7.33 10.79
N ARG A 151 -9.93 -6.80 11.35
CA ARG A 151 -10.00 -5.39 11.74
C ARG A 151 -9.42 -5.14 13.12
N VAL A 152 -8.54 -4.15 13.22
CA VAL A 152 -8.00 -3.62 14.47
C VAL A 152 -8.54 -2.20 14.64
N ARG A 153 -9.24 -1.94 15.74
CA ARG A 153 -9.83 -0.62 15.99
C ARG A 153 -8.75 0.43 16.25
N ILE A 154 -8.77 1.51 15.48
CA ILE A 154 -7.83 2.64 15.54
C ILE A 154 -8.45 3.86 16.21
N SER A 155 -9.76 4.07 16.03
CA SER A 155 -10.48 5.20 16.60
C SER A 155 -11.93 4.83 16.92
N ASP A 156 -12.48 5.42 17.99
CA ASP A 156 -13.89 5.32 18.40
C ASP A 156 -14.77 6.40 17.75
N ARG A 157 -14.17 7.24 16.90
CA ARG A 157 -14.83 8.29 16.12
C ARG A 157 -14.36 8.24 14.68
N ARG A 158 -15.21 8.67 13.73
CA ARG A 158 -14.82 8.88 12.32
C ARG A 158 -13.65 9.89 12.24
N PRO A 159 -12.43 9.47 11.88
CA PRO A 159 -11.34 10.41 11.60
C PRO A 159 -11.67 11.22 10.36
N ASP A 160 -11.27 12.49 10.34
CA ASP A 160 -11.41 13.34 9.16
C ASP A 160 -10.25 14.33 9.07
N VAL A 161 -9.96 14.78 7.85
CA VAL A 161 -8.99 15.84 7.59
C VAL A 161 -9.69 17.19 7.49
N PRO A 162 -8.99 18.32 7.73
CA PRO A 162 -9.61 19.64 7.60
C PRO A 162 -10.27 19.82 6.23
N ARG A 163 -11.53 20.26 6.18
CA ARG A 163 -12.30 20.34 4.91
C ARG A 163 -12.03 21.65 4.15
N THR A 164 -10.74 22.02 4.07
CA THR A 164 -10.18 23.21 3.45
C THR A 164 -9.07 22.82 2.46
N LEU A 165 -8.63 23.76 1.62
CA LEU A 165 -7.42 23.55 0.82
C LEU A 165 -6.18 23.59 1.73
N PRO A 166 -5.13 22.80 1.45
CA PRO A 166 -4.97 21.88 0.32
C PRO A 166 -5.53 20.46 0.56
N TYR A 167 -6.14 20.20 1.71
CA TYR A 167 -6.58 18.86 2.13
C TYR A 167 -7.77 18.35 1.31
N VAL A 168 -8.93 19.02 1.31
CA VAL A 168 -10.09 18.53 0.54
C VAL A 168 -10.33 19.40 -0.68
N PRO A 169 -10.17 18.86 -1.92
CA PRO A 169 -10.47 19.61 -3.14
C PRO A 169 -11.92 20.10 -3.16
N PRO A 170 -12.21 21.29 -3.74
CA PRO A 170 -13.54 21.90 -3.69
C PRO A 170 -14.67 20.96 -4.15
N PHE A 171 -14.44 20.22 -5.24
CA PHE A 171 -15.40 19.27 -5.81
C PHE A 171 -15.66 18.01 -4.96
N ASN A 172 -14.87 17.78 -3.90
CA ASN A 172 -15.05 16.68 -2.96
C ASN A 172 -15.64 17.13 -1.61
N LYS A 173 -15.67 18.43 -1.31
CA LYS A 173 -16.15 18.94 -0.01
C LYS A 173 -17.60 18.56 0.27
N TRP A 174 -18.46 18.42 -0.71
CA TRP A 174 -19.85 18.07 -0.40
C TRP A 174 -20.03 16.58 -0.02
N SER A 175 -19.18 15.67 -0.53
CA SER A 175 -19.40 14.22 -0.50
C SER A 175 -18.35 13.36 0.21
N ALA A 176 -17.09 13.81 0.36
CA ALA A 176 -16.03 12.97 0.91
C ALA A 176 -16.14 12.78 2.43
N ASN A 177 -15.95 11.53 2.88
CA ASN A 177 -15.95 11.04 4.26
C ASN A 177 -17.14 11.57 5.09
N ARG A 178 -18.36 11.42 4.54
CA ARG A 178 -19.59 11.93 5.15
C ARG A 178 -20.27 10.90 6.06
N PRO A 179 -21.11 11.34 7.01
CA PRO A 179 -21.96 10.42 7.78
C PRO A 179 -22.79 9.51 6.87
N GLY A 180 -23.05 8.27 7.32
CA GLY A 180 -23.76 7.24 6.57
C GLY A 180 -22.97 6.62 5.40
N THR A 181 -21.67 6.90 5.29
CA THR A 181 -20.80 6.32 4.25
C THR A 181 -19.66 5.52 4.86
N THR A 182 -19.12 4.55 4.14
CA THR A 182 -17.88 3.87 4.53
C THR A 182 -16.74 4.31 3.62
N TYR A 183 -15.65 4.75 4.23
CA TYR A 183 -14.49 5.34 3.56
C TYR A 183 -13.29 4.41 3.71
N PHE A 184 -12.82 3.90 2.59
CA PHE A 184 -11.71 2.98 2.46
C PHE A 184 -10.47 3.76 2.06
N LEU A 185 -9.50 3.88 2.97
CA LEU A 185 -8.27 4.62 2.79
C LEU A 185 -7.08 3.66 2.71
N PRO A 186 -6.56 3.37 1.50
CA PRO A 186 -5.33 2.63 1.32
C PRO A 186 -4.11 3.48 1.76
N VAL A 187 -3.22 2.87 2.53
CA VAL A 187 -1.94 3.42 2.95
C VAL A 187 -0.84 2.41 2.62
N ASN A 188 0.16 2.81 1.84
CA ASN A 188 1.35 2.00 1.61
C ASN A 188 2.31 2.13 2.80
N ASP A 189 2.91 1.01 3.20
CA ASP A 189 4.26 0.97 3.76
C ASP A 189 5.20 0.49 2.65
N VAL A 190 6.04 1.39 2.15
CA VAL A 190 6.91 1.10 1.00
C VAL A 190 8.28 0.54 1.38
N THR A 191 8.60 0.44 2.66
CA THR A 191 9.98 0.15 3.10
C THR A 191 10.42 -1.28 2.83
N ALA A 192 9.54 -2.26 3.07
CA ALA A 192 9.82 -3.67 2.79
C ALA A 192 10.04 -3.92 1.29
N LEU A 193 9.12 -3.41 0.46
CA LEU A 193 9.25 -3.48 -1.01
C LEU A 193 10.52 -2.77 -1.48
N TYR A 194 10.85 -1.61 -0.91
CA TYR A 194 12.03 -0.88 -1.34
C TYR A 194 13.34 -1.62 -1.01
N ILE A 195 13.48 -2.13 0.21
CA ILE A 195 14.65 -2.96 0.57
C ILE A 195 14.73 -4.19 -0.34
N ASN A 196 13.60 -4.82 -0.66
CA ASN A 196 13.57 -5.95 -1.59
C ASN A 196 14.05 -5.60 -3.00
N ILE A 197 13.56 -4.48 -3.55
CA ILE A 197 14.02 -3.95 -4.85
C ILE A 197 15.51 -3.66 -4.81
N LEU A 198 16.02 -3.08 -3.72
CA LEU A 198 17.44 -2.76 -3.57
C LEU A 198 18.32 -4.02 -3.47
N LEU A 199 17.86 -5.05 -2.74
CA LEU A 199 18.56 -6.34 -2.67
C LEU A 199 18.70 -6.98 -4.05
N SER A 200 17.64 -6.93 -4.87
CA SER A 200 17.69 -7.39 -6.26
C SER A 200 18.55 -6.48 -7.13
N ALA A 201 18.38 -5.15 -7.07
CA ALA A 201 19.11 -4.20 -7.89
C ALA A 201 20.63 -4.26 -7.63
N PHE A 202 21.04 -4.52 -6.39
CA PHE A 202 22.44 -4.67 -5.99
C PHE A 202 22.92 -6.12 -5.97
N SER A 203 22.14 -7.07 -6.49
CA SER A 203 22.67 -8.43 -6.72
C SER A 203 23.67 -8.44 -7.86
N GLU A 204 24.46 -9.50 -7.93
CA GLU A 204 25.40 -9.74 -9.02
C GLU A 204 24.69 -9.88 -10.39
N ASP A 205 23.44 -10.34 -10.41
CA ASP A 205 22.65 -10.53 -11.64
C ASP A 205 22.27 -9.19 -12.27
N PHE A 206 21.77 -8.26 -11.44
CA PHE A 206 21.32 -6.94 -11.91
C PHE A 206 22.46 -5.93 -11.93
N GLY A 207 23.24 -5.83 -10.85
CA GLY A 207 24.45 -5.01 -10.78
C GLY A 207 24.23 -3.50 -10.94
N TYR A 208 23.10 -2.94 -10.50
CA TYR A 208 22.83 -1.51 -10.64
C TYR A 208 23.72 -0.66 -9.73
N PHE A 209 24.26 0.43 -10.28
CA PHE A 209 24.96 1.45 -9.51
C PHE A 209 24.11 2.71 -9.36
N VAL A 210 23.80 3.10 -8.13
CA VAL A 210 22.88 4.21 -7.86
C VAL A 210 23.61 5.47 -7.41
N VAL A 211 23.29 6.59 -8.07
CA VAL A 211 23.81 7.92 -7.75
C VAL A 211 22.71 8.84 -7.23
N ASP A 212 23.11 9.85 -6.45
CA ASP A 212 22.21 10.85 -5.89
C ASP A 212 22.11 12.08 -6.81
N ASP A 213 21.01 12.16 -7.56
CA ASP A 213 20.74 13.24 -8.51
C ASP A 213 20.53 14.61 -7.84
N ARG A 214 20.17 14.66 -6.55
CA ARG A 214 20.09 15.91 -5.78
C ARG A 214 21.39 16.27 -5.09
N HIS A 215 22.37 15.38 -5.13
CA HIS A 215 23.70 15.58 -4.58
C HIS A 215 24.79 15.44 -5.63
N ARG A 216 24.61 16.11 -6.78
CA ARG A 216 25.60 16.18 -7.87
C ARG A 216 26.06 14.81 -8.37
N PHE A 217 25.12 13.85 -8.45
CA PHE A 217 25.35 12.49 -8.95
C PHE A 217 26.48 11.76 -8.19
N GLN A 218 26.66 12.07 -6.90
CA GLN A 218 27.59 11.32 -6.05
C GLN A 218 27.08 9.88 -5.86
N PRO A 219 27.97 8.88 -5.71
CA PRO A 219 27.57 7.53 -5.34
C PRO A 219 26.76 7.55 -4.05
N ALA A 220 25.54 7.02 -4.08
CA ALA A 220 24.62 7.04 -2.95
C ALA A 220 25.04 6.01 -1.87
N GLY A 221 26.21 6.21 -1.25
CA GLY A 221 26.85 5.24 -0.35
C GLY A 221 27.59 4.09 -1.06
N LEU A 222 27.46 3.98 -2.39
CA LEU A 222 27.88 2.81 -3.15
C LEU A 222 29.31 2.85 -3.68
N ALA A 223 30.09 3.89 -3.37
CA ALA A 223 31.39 4.13 -4.00
C ALA A 223 32.39 2.95 -3.93
N ARG A 224 32.33 2.13 -2.87
CA ARG A 224 33.22 0.95 -2.70
C ARG A 224 32.74 -0.30 -3.46
N PHE A 225 31.52 -0.28 -3.98
CA PHE A 225 30.90 -1.38 -4.74
C PHE A 225 30.92 -1.14 -6.25
N ALA A 226 31.43 0.00 -6.70
CA ALA A 226 31.69 0.31 -8.10
C ALA A 226 32.66 -0.68 -8.76
N GLY A 227 32.31 -1.19 -9.94
CA GLY A 227 33.11 -2.09 -10.75
C GLY A 227 34.48 -1.49 -11.08
N SER A 228 34.54 -0.19 -11.37
CA SER A 228 35.80 0.54 -11.57
C SER A 228 36.77 0.50 -10.38
N LYS A 229 36.28 0.12 -9.18
CA LYS A 229 37.05 -0.03 -7.94
C LYS A 229 37.13 -1.48 -7.45
N GLY A 230 36.86 -2.46 -8.33
CA GLY A 230 36.85 -3.89 -7.99
C GLY A 230 35.55 -4.37 -7.31
N GLY A 231 34.51 -3.54 -7.33
CA GLY A 231 33.16 -3.88 -6.91
C GLY A 231 32.41 -4.76 -7.93
N HIS A 232 31.14 -5.04 -7.67
CA HIS A 232 30.28 -5.84 -8.56
C HIS A 232 29.17 -5.02 -9.23
N LEU A 233 28.99 -3.76 -8.85
CA LEU A 233 27.98 -2.88 -9.43
C LEU A 233 28.57 -2.14 -10.64
N SER A 234 27.82 -2.07 -11.72
CA SER A 234 28.23 -1.41 -12.96
C SER A 234 28.08 0.11 -12.85
N ASP A 235 29.21 0.80 -12.64
CA ASP A 235 29.29 2.26 -12.53
C ASP A 235 29.61 2.97 -13.85
N ASP A 236 29.60 2.23 -14.96
CA ASP A 236 29.74 2.74 -16.32
C ASP A 236 28.35 3.04 -16.93
N PRO A 237 28.01 4.32 -17.18
CA PRO A 237 26.71 4.69 -17.73
C PRO A 237 26.40 4.05 -19.09
N GLU A 238 27.41 3.70 -19.89
CA GLU A 238 27.21 3.08 -21.21
C GLU A 238 26.59 1.68 -21.11
N GLN A 239 26.70 1.03 -19.94
CA GLN A 239 26.13 -0.29 -19.68
C GLN A 239 24.64 -0.26 -19.28
N GLY A 240 24.05 0.93 -19.13
CA GLY A 240 22.62 1.09 -18.82
C GLY A 240 22.18 0.65 -17.43
N ARG A 241 23.14 0.35 -16.54
CA ARG A 241 22.92 -0.10 -15.15
C ARG A 241 23.18 0.98 -14.11
N VAL A 242 23.37 2.24 -14.55
CA VAL A 242 23.45 3.40 -13.65
C VAL A 242 22.06 4.00 -13.47
N ALA A 243 21.60 4.09 -12.23
CA ALA A 243 20.29 4.65 -11.86
C ALA A 243 20.44 5.83 -10.88
N THR A 244 19.39 6.63 -10.72
CA THR A 244 19.34 7.69 -9.72
C THR A 244 18.43 7.31 -8.55
N ILE A 245 18.58 7.97 -7.40
CA ILE A 245 17.62 7.82 -6.29
C ILE A 245 16.21 8.15 -6.79
N THR A 246 16.06 9.23 -7.55
CA THR A 246 14.76 9.63 -8.12
C THR A 246 14.18 8.56 -9.04
N SER A 247 14.97 7.93 -9.92
CA SER A 247 14.44 6.88 -10.80
C SER A 247 14.00 5.64 -10.04
N LEU A 248 14.80 5.17 -9.06
CA LEU A 248 14.43 4.01 -8.24
C LEU A 248 13.18 4.27 -7.38
N GLU A 249 13.10 5.43 -6.72
CA GLU A 249 11.93 5.76 -5.91
C GLU A 249 10.68 5.97 -6.79
N THR A 250 10.84 6.42 -8.03
CA THR A 250 9.70 6.52 -8.97
C THR A 250 9.11 5.14 -9.24
N TRP A 251 9.93 4.14 -9.56
CA TRP A 251 9.46 2.75 -9.74
C TRP A 251 8.77 2.21 -8.48
N LEU A 252 9.36 2.46 -7.31
CA LEU A 252 8.75 2.08 -6.02
C LEU A 252 7.34 2.67 -5.87
N TYR A 253 7.17 3.97 -6.15
CA TYR A 253 5.87 4.63 -6.03
C TYR A 253 4.87 4.16 -7.09
N GLU A 254 5.33 3.81 -8.30
CA GLU A 254 4.49 3.24 -9.34
C GLU A 254 3.98 1.85 -8.96
N PHE A 255 4.84 0.95 -8.46
CA PHE A 255 4.41 -0.35 -7.95
C PHE A 255 3.40 -0.21 -6.80
N ALA A 256 3.68 0.68 -5.85
CA ALA A 256 2.80 0.99 -4.74
C ALA A 256 1.43 1.55 -5.19
N ALA A 257 1.42 2.41 -6.22
CA ALA A 257 0.21 3.00 -6.76
C ALA A 257 -0.63 2.00 -7.58
N ILE A 258 0.01 1.04 -8.27
CA ILE A 258 -0.69 -0.04 -8.97
C ILE A 258 -1.48 -0.90 -7.96
N GLU A 259 -0.87 -1.25 -6.83
CA GLU A 259 -1.57 -1.99 -5.76
C GLU A 259 -2.76 -1.19 -5.23
N GLN A 260 -2.60 0.11 -4.92
CA GLN A 260 -3.75 0.95 -4.53
C GLN A 260 -4.83 0.98 -5.63
N GLY A 261 -4.44 1.19 -6.89
CA GLY A 261 -5.35 1.26 -8.02
C GLY A 261 -6.18 -0.02 -8.18
N GLY A 262 -5.56 -1.18 -8.03
CA GLY A 262 -6.27 -2.47 -8.05
C GLY A 262 -7.27 -2.62 -6.91
N MET A 263 -6.95 -2.15 -5.69
CA MET A 263 -7.92 -2.12 -4.58
C MET A 263 -9.13 -1.26 -4.93
N LEU A 264 -8.91 -0.06 -5.47
CA LEU A 264 -9.99 0.87 -5.81
C LEU A 264 -10.86 0.34 -6.96
N GLN A 265 -10.25 -0.35 -7.93
CA GLN A 265 -10.98 -1.02 -9.01
C GLN A 265 -11.88 -2.13 -8.45
N ASN A 266 -11.34 -2.99 -7.59
CA ASN A 266 -12.10 -4.07 -6.97
C ASN A 266 -13.23 -3.55 -6.07
N LEU A 267 -12.98 -2.49 -5.29
CA LEU A 267 -14.01 -1.79 -4.52
C LEU A 267 -15.12 -1.26 -5.42
N GLY A 268 -14.76 -0.69 -6.57
CA GLY A 268 -15.72 -0.23 -7.58
C GLY A 268 -16.60 -1.34 -8.15
N LEU A 269 -16.01 -2.48 -8.48
CA LEU A 269 -16.73 -3.64 -9.03
C LEU A 269 -17.61 -4.31 -7.96
N MET A 270 -17.10 -4.47 -6.74
CA MET A 270 -17.87 -5.03 -5.63
C MET A 270 -19.02 -4.10 -5.23
N ALA A 271 -18.81 -2.79 -5.19
CA ALA A 271 -19.89 -1.83 -4.94
C ALA A 271 -20.98 -1.92 -6.01
N GLN A 272 -20.62 -2.06 -7.29
CA GLN A 272 -21.59 -2.30 -8.37
C GLN A 272 -22.40 -3.58 -8.12
N ALA A 273 -21.73 -4.71 -7.84
CA ALA A 273 -22.38 -5.99 -7.60
C ALA A 273 -23.31 -5.99 -6.38
N LEU A 274 -23.00 -5.18 -5.36
CA LEU A 274 -23.83 -5.01 -4.16
C LEU A 274 -25.03 -4.07 -4.38
N GLY A 275 -25.05 -3.31 -5.49
CA GLY A 275 -26.05 -2.27 -5.76
C GLY A 275 -25.77 -0.95 -5.03
N LEU A 276 -24.52 -0.69 -4.68
CA LEU A 276 -24.08 0.48 -3.92
C LEU A 276 -23.59 1.61 -4.84
N GLY A 277 -23.66 2.82 -4.30
CA GLY A 277 -22.91 3.96 -4.82
C GLY A 277 -21.49 3.95 -4.32
N GLY A 278 -20.57 4.43 -5.15
CA GLY A 278 -19.21 4.65 -4.70
C GLY A 278 -18.28 5.21 -5.77
N PHE A 279 -17.17 5.78 -5.30
CA PHE A 279 -16.18 6.43 -6.15
C PHE A 279 -14.86 6.71 -5.44
N SER A 280 -13.80 6.85 -6.22
CA SER A 280 -12.48 7.21 -5.72
C SER A 280 -12.34 8.72 -5.48
N HIS A 281 -11.55 9.09 -4.48
CA HIS A 281 -11.28 10.45 -4.07
C HIS A 281 -9.79 10.70 -3.89
N PHE A 282 -9.36 11.93 -4.17
CA PHE A 282 -8.01 12.37 -3.82
C PHE A 282 -7.81 12.34 -2.30
N ALA A 283 -6.80 11.60 -1.86
CA ALA A 283 -6.40 11.46 -0.47
C ALA A 283 -4.89 11.67 -0.27
N ALA A 284 -4.16 12.10 -1.32
CA ALA A 284 -2.72 12.31 -1.25
C ALA A 284 -2.39 13.57 -0.43
N HIS A 285 -2.39 13.40 0.89
CA HIS A 285 -1.99 14.42 1.85
C HIS A 285 -0.64 14.01 2.43
N PRO A 286 0.35 14.91 2.47
CA PRO A 286 1.68 14.57 2.99
C PRO A 286 1.65 14.04 4.43
N PHE A 287 0.72 14.54 5.25
CA PHE A 287 0.65 14.18 6.69
C PHE A 287 -0.77 14.12 7.28
N ALA A 288 -1.77 14.76 6.68
CA ALA A 288 -3.06 14.98 7.35
C ALA A 288 -3.80 13.69 7.71
N TRP A 289 -3.80 12.69 6.82
CA TRP A 289 -4.41 11.40 7.14
C TRP A 289 -3.64 10.62 8.20
N PHE A 290 -2.31 10.70 8.18
CA PHE A 290 -1.48 10.06 9.20
C PHE A 290 -1.75 10.66 10.58
N GLN A 291 -1.84 11.99 10.67
CA GLN A 291 -2.26 12.67 11.91
C GLN A 291 -3.68 12.29 12.33
N ALA A 292 -4.63 12.26 11.39
CA ALA A 292 -6.02 11.91 11.68
C ALA A 292 -6.17 10.46 12.18
N LEU A 293 -5.31 9.55 11.72
CA LEU A 293 -5.25 8.14 12.12
C LEU A 293 -4.30 7.87 13.30
N ASP A 294 -3.80 8.91 13.97
CA ASP A 294 -2.94 8.79 15.15
C ASP A 294 -1.62 8.04 14.88
N PHE A 295 -1.05 8.23 13.68
CA PHE A 295 0.31 7.77 13.40
C PHE A 295 1.30 8.52 14.28
N ARG A 296 2.38 7.84 14.66
CA ARG A 296 3.58 8.50 15.19
C ARG A 296 4.14 9.43 14.14
N MET A 297 4.23 10.71 14.48
CA MET A 297 4.75 11.75 13.60
C MET A 297 6.14 12.18 14.06
N GLU A 298 7.03 12.43 13.10
CA GLU A 298 8.31 13.11 13.32
C GLU A 298 8.39 14.39 12.49
N GLU A 299 9.05 15.41 13.05
CA GLU A 299 9.28 16.68 12.38
C GLU A 299 10.68 16.71 11.78
N ILE A 300 10.76 16.50 10.47
CA ILE A 300 12.04 16.46 9.75
C ILE A 300 12.31 17.84 9.17
N PRO A 301 13.47 18.47 9.40
CA PRO A 301 13.78 19.78 8.83
C PRO A 301 13.71 19.78 7.31
N PHE A 302 13.10 20.80 6.71
CA PHE A 302 12.95 20.94 5.27
C PHE A 302 14.28 20.83 4.52
N SER A 303 15.36 21.38 5.08
CA SER A 303 16.72 21.24 4.56
C SER A 303 17.15 19.78 4.37
N ARG A 304 16.74 18.86 5.25
CA ARG A 304 17.02 17.42 5.10
C ARG A 304 16.14 16.79 4.03
N THR A 305 14.85 17.10 3.99
CA THR A 305 13.93 16.47 3.02
C THR A 305 14.25 16.81 1.55
N ILE A 306 14.91 17.94 1.30
CA ILE A 306 15.40 18.32 -0.03
C ILE A 306 16.87 17.95 -0.29
N GLY A 307 17.57 17.38 0.69
CA GLY A 307 19.00 17.09 0.57
C GLY A 307 19.86 18.35 0.44
N ALA A 308 19.55 19.42 1.19
CA ALA A 308 20.34 20.65 1.17
C ALA A 308 21.76 20.41 1.71
N GLY A 309 22.78 21.01 1.08
CA GLY A 309 24.14 21.02 1.62
C GLY A 309 24.26 21.93 2.85
N TRP A 310 25.40 21.90 3.55
CA TRP A 310 25.61 22.66 4.78
C TRP A 310 25.43 24.19 4.60
N LEU A 311 25.93 24.76 3.50
CA LEU A 311 25.76 26.18 3.16
C LEU A 311 24.29 26.57 3.02
N ARG A 312 23.53 25.80 2.22
CA ARG A 312 22.10 26.06 1.99
C ARG A 312 21.27 25.84 3.25
N THR A 313 21.64 24.85 4.06
CA THR A 313 21.01 24.61 5.37
C THR A 313 21.22 25.79 6.31
N GLY A 314 22.45 26.33 6.38
CA GLY A 314 22.76 27.53 7.17
C GLY A 314 21.93 28.74 6.73
N LEU A 315 21.78 28.95 5.43
CA LEU A 315 20.94 30.02 4.87
C LEU A 315 19.46 29.85 5.24
N LEU A 316 18.89 28.65 5.04
CA LEU A 316 17.48 28.38 5.40
C LEU A 316 17.22 28.62 6.88
N ARG A 317 18.13 28.22 7.77
CA ARG A 317 18.00 28.47 9.21
C ARG A 317 18.08 29.95 9.56
N MET A 318 19.00 30.69 8.94
CA MET A 318 19.13 32.13 9.14
C MET A 318 17.88 32.89 8.69
N LEU A 319 17.21 32.42 7.62
CA LEU A 319 15.97 33.01 7.10
C LEU A 319 14.70 32.48 7.80
N HIS A 320 14.82 31.56 8.76
CA HIS A 320 13.69 30.84 9.39
C HIS A 320 12.82 30.03 8.41
N ASP A 321 13.40 29.62 7.27
CA ASP A 321 12.75 28.83 6.21
C ASP A 321 13.01 27.31 6.33
N ASP A 322 13.83 26.87 7.30
CA ASP A 322 14.07 25.44 7.61
C ASP A 322 12.88 24.84 8.39
N LEU A 323 11.70 24.91 7.79
CA LEU A 323 10.44 24.52 8.41
C LEU A 323 10.40 23.03 8.75
N PRO A 324 9.74 22.63 9.85
CA PRO A 324 9.49 21.22 10.14
C PRO A 324 8.54 20.62 9.11
N VAL A 325 8.87 19.45 8.59
CA VAL A 325 8.03 18.65 7.68
C VAL A 325 7.48 17.45 8.46
N PRO A 326 6.18 17.47 8.83
CA PRO A 326 5.55 16.34 9.50
C PRO A 326 5.60 15.09 8.61
N THR A 327 6.15 14.00 9.16
CA THR A 327 6.32 12.72 8.47
C THR A 327 5.78 11.61 9.35
N GLY A 328 4.84 10.81 8.85
CA GLY A 328 4.39 9.61 9.56
C GLY A 328 5.50 8.57 9.55
N VAL A 329 5.86 8.03 10.71
CA VAL A 329 6.96 7.07 10.87
C VAL A 329 6.51 5.71 11.40
N GLY A 330 5.26 5.58 11.86
CA GLY A 330 4.62 4.29 12.13
C GLY A 330 3.27 4.45 12.83
N LEU A 331 2.65 3.33 13.15
CA LEU A 331 1.37 3.30 13.86
C LEU A 331 1.46 2.34 15.04
N GLU A 332 1.13 2.83 16.23
CA GLU A 332 1.14 2.08 17.48
C GLU A 332 -0.23 2.18 18.15
N ARG A 333 -0.68 1.12 18.83
CA ARG A 333 -1.91 1.13 19.61
C ARG A 333 -1.74 0.27 20.84
N ASN A 334 -2.12 0.78 22.02
CA ASN A 334 -2.05 0.04 23.29
C ASN A 334 -0.65 -0.58 23.55
N GLY A 335 0.42 0.13 23.19
CA GLY A 335 1.81 -0.34 23.34
C GLY A 335 2.26 -1.39 22.32
N GLN A 336 1.45 -1.71 21.31
CA GLN A 336 1.80 -2.61 20.22
C GLN A 336 2.02 -1.83 18.92
N ALA A 337 3.14 -2.10 18.24
CA ALA A 337 3.37 -1.58 16.90
C ALA A 337 2.47 -2.31 15.89
N LEU A 338 1.55 -1.58 15.26
CA LEU A 338 0.64 -2.09 14.23
C LEU A 338 1.26 -1.97 12.84
N LEU A 339 1.92 -0.84 12.55
CA LEU A 339 2.67 -0.62 11.32
C LEU A 339 4.09 -0.18 11.68
N LYS A 340 5.03 -1.10 11.47
CA LYS A 340 6.46 -0.94 11.74
C LYS A 340 7.22 -0.97 10.41
N PRO A 341 7.55 0.18 9.82
CA PRO A 341 8.37 0.23 8.61
C PRO A 341 9.80 -0.22 8.91
N TYR A 342 10.50 -0.72 7.88
CA TYR A 342 11.90 -1.13 7.94
C TYR A 342 12.86 0.07 7.89
N CYS A 343 12.75 0.93 8.89
CA CYS A 343 13.66 2.04 9.14
C CYS A 343 13.56 2.50 10.62
N PRO A 344 14.45 3.41 11.08
CA PRO A 344 14.23 4.05 12.37
C PRO A 344 12.91 4.83 12.42
N PRO A 345 12.26 4.90 13.59
CA PRO A 345 12.78 4.53 14.92
C PRO A 345 12.56 3.06 15.33
N TYR A 346 11.88 2.26 14.51
CA TYR A 346 11.54 0.88 14.87
C TYR A 346 12.70 -0.11 14.76
N TYR A 347 13.73 0.27 14.03
CA TYR A 347 15.04 -0.36 13.96
C TYR A 347 16.08 0.72 14.26
N ARG A 348 17.14 0.42 15.02
CA ARG A 348 18.08 1.45 15.49
C ARG A 348 18.89 2.06 14.35
N THR A 349 19.16 1.28 13.30
CA THR A 349 19.91 1.68 12.11
C THR A 349 19.27 1.08 10.86
N MET A 350 19.60 1.59 9.66
CA MET A 350 19.14 0.92 8.44
C MET A 350 19.82 -0.44 8.26
N ALA A 351 21.04 -0.61 8.78
CA ALA A 351 21.69 -1.92 8.83
C ALA A 351 20.86 -2.97 9.60
N GLU A 352 20.29 -2.59 10.75
CA GLU A 352 19.39 -3.47 11.50
C GLU A 352 18.10 -3.75 10.72
N ALA A 353 17.52 -2.73 10.08
CA ALA A 353 16.30 -2.87 9.29
C ALA A 353 16.47 -3.81 8.08
N VAL A 354 17.54 -3.64 7.30
CA VAL A 354 17.84 -4.49 6.13
C VAL A 354 18.06 -5.93 6.58
N ARG A 355 18.85 -6.17 7.64
CA ARG A 355 19.08 -7.53 8.16
C ARG A 355 17.80 -8.16 8.71
N ALA A 356 16.93 -7.38 9.36
CA ALA A 356 15.63 -7.87 9.80
C ALA A 356 14.74 -8.28 8.62
N PHE A 357 14.76 -7.55 7.51
CA PHE A 357 14.03 -7.91 6.30
C PHE A 357 14.60 -9.18 5.63
N VAL A 358 15.93 -9.30 5.55
CA VAL A 358 16.61 -10.52 5.06
C VAL A 358 16.22 -11.72 5.92
N GLU A 359 16.24 -11.58 7.25
CA GLU A 359 15.81 -12.63 8.17
C GLU A 359 14.33 -12.98 8.02
N TYR A 360 13.48 -11.99 7.76
CA TYR A 360 12.06 -12.22 7.47
C TYR A 360 11.86 -13.09 6.22
N LYS A 361 12.72 -12.97 5.20
CA LYS A 361 12.68 -13.82 4.00
C LYS A 361 13.34 -15.20 4.20
N TYR A 362 14.53 -15.22 4.81
CA TYR A 362 15.44 -16.37 4.75
C TYR A 362 15.74 -17.02 6.10
N GLY A 363 15.15 -16.55 7.19
CA GLY A 363 15.36 -17.13 8.52
C GLY A 363 15.03 -18.62 8.55
N ALA A 364 15.95 -19.45 9.06
CA ALA A 364 15.78 -20.89 9.06
C ALA A 364 14.48 -21.32 9.79
N GLY A 365 13.61 -22.06 9.11
CA GLY A 365 12.34 -22.58 9.64
C GLY A 365 11.23 -21.54 9.85
N ARG A 366 11.49 -20.25 9.59
CA ARG A 366 10.55 -19.15 9.88
C ARG A 366 10.38 -18.13 8.76
N GLY A 367 11.40 -18.00 7.91
CA GLY A 367 11.44 -17.08 6.79
C GLY A 367 10.37 -17.41 5.76
N THR A 368 9.89 -16.41 5.03
CA THR A 368 8.84 -16.58 4.02
C THR A 368 9.21 -17.54 2.89
N LEU A 369 10.51 -17.70 2.64
CA LEU A 369 11.07 -18.60 1.64
C LEU A 369 11.75 -19.82 2.30
N ARG A 370 11.54 -20.04 3.61
CA ARG A 370 12.22 -21.04 4.45
C ARG A 370 11.31 -21.66 5.52
N ASP A 371 10.00 -21.70 5.28
CA ASP A 371 9.01 -22.26 6.21
C ASP A 371 8.70 -23.74 5.96
N GLY A 372 9.46 -24.40 5.06
CA GLY A 372 9.28 -25.80 4.73
C GLY A 372 8.10 -26.05 3.79
N GLY A 373 7.62 -25.02 3.07
CA GLY A 373 6.51 -25.11 2.14
C GLY A 373 5.13 -24.95 2.78
N ALA A 374 5.06 -24.69 4.10
CA ALA A 374 3.81 -24.59 4.86
C ALA A 374 2.84 -23.54 4.30
N THR A 375 3.36 -22.46 3.72
CA THR A 375 2.57 -21.39 3.11
C THR A 375 2.82 -21.25 1.61
N SER A 376 2.75 -22.35 0.86
CA SER A 376 2.96 -22.38 -0.59
C SER A 376 1.90 -23.19 -1.35
N ALA A 377 1.82 -23.00 -2.67
CA ALA A 377 0.93 -23.74 -3.56
C ALA A 377 1.56 -25.06 -4.10
N TRP A 378 2.84 -25.29 -3.86
CA TRP A 378 3.58 -26.40 -4.46
C TRP A 378 3.32 -27.72 -3.73
N GLN A 379 3.31 -28.82 -4.49
CA GLN A 379 3.20 -30.17 -3.92
C GLN A 379 4.38 -30.49 -3.00
N ASP A 380 5.59 -30.09 -3.41
CA ASP A 380 6.82 -30.21 -2.63
C ASP A 380 7.42 -28.82 -2.37
N GLY A 381 6.72 -28.02 -1.56
CA GLY A 381 7.19 -26.68 -1.22
C GLY A 381 8.51 -26.67 -0.44
N ALA A 382 8.81 -27.74 0.31
CA ALA A 382 10.07 -27.86 1.04
C ALA A 382 11.27 -27.93 0.09
N SER A 383 11.23 -28.83 -0.90
CA SER A 383 12.31 -28.96 -1.89
C SER A 383 12.46 -27.71 -2.75
N VAL A 384 11.34 -27.10 -3.18
CA VAL A 384 11.38 -25.85 -3.95
C VAL A 384 12.08 -24.75 -3.14
N GLN A 385 11.65 -24.53 -1.88
CA GLN A 385 12.23 -23.49 -1.03
C GLN A 385 13.72 -23.72 -0.73
N GLN A 386 14.17 -24.97 -0.55
CA GLN A 386 15.59 -25.29 -0.40
C GLN A 386 16.41 -24.85 -1.62
N GLY A 387 15.83 -24.89 -2.83
CA GLY A 387 16.44 -24.44 -4.06
C GLY A 387 16.44 -22.92 -4.26
N ILE A 388 15.64 -22.13 -3.53
CA ILE A 388 15.60 -20.68 -3.73
C ILE A 388 16.87 -20.05 -3.15
N PRO A 389 17.73 -19.37 -3.93
CA PRO A 389 18.95 -18.75 -3.40
C PRO A 389 18.64 -17.56 -2.47
N GLY A 390 19.52 -17.35 -1.50
CA GLY A 390 19.57 -16.11 -0.73
C GLY A 390 20.37 -15.04 -1.45
N TYR A 391 20.19 -13.77 -1.08
CA TYR A 391 21.06 -12.70 -1.57
C TYR A 391 22.47 -12.84 -0.99
N SER A 392 23.48 -12.46 -1.77
CA SER A 392 24.89 -12.49 -1.36
C SER A 392 25.17 -11.45 -0.27
N ASP A 393 26.21 -11.71 0.53
CA ASP A 393 26.67 -10.73 1.55
C ASP A 393 27.04 -9.39 0.90
N ARG A 394 27.58 -9.39 -0.32
CA ARG A 394 27.95 -8.15 -1.02
C ARG A 394 26.72 -7.33 -1.42
N ALA A 395 25.65 -7.98 -1.89
CA ALA A 395 24.38 -7.34 -2.21
C ALA A 395 23.70 -6.76 -0.95
N ILE A 396 23.73 -7.52 0.16
CA ILE A 396 23.21 -7.06 1.46
C ILE A 396 24.00 -5.84 1.95
N GLU A 397 25.33 -5.88 1.93
CA GLU A 397 26.17 -4.77 2.40
C GLU A 397 26.08 -3.53 1.48
N ALA A 398 25.85 -3.70 0.18
CA ALA A 398 25.54 -2.60 -0.73
C ALA A 398 24.17 -1.96 -0.41
N THR A 399 23.16 -2.80 -0.14
CA THR A 399 21.82 -2.35 0.29
C THR A 399 21.89 -1.57 1.59
N ILE A 400 22.64 -2.06 2.59
CA ILE A 400 22.85 -1.37 3.86
C ILE A 400 23.51 0.00 3.63
N ALA A 401 24.60 0.04 2.85
CA ALA A 401 25.33 1.28 2.58
C ALA A 401 24.45 2.34 1.89
N TYR A 402 23.62 1.91 0.94
CA TYR A 402 22.66 2.78 0.27
C TYR A 402 21.58 3.31 1.22
N CYS A 403 20.93 2.40 1.97
CA CYS A 403 19.89 2.77 2.91
C CYS A 403 20.41 3.72 4.01
N ASP A 404 21.59 3.44 4.56
CA ASP A 404 22.26 4.31 5.55
C ASP A 404 22.58 5.68 4.94
N TYR A 405 23.05 5.74 3.68
CA TYR A 405 23.28 7.00 2.96
C TYR A 405 21.99 7.81 2.85
N VAL A 406 20.91 7.19 2.36
CA VAL A 406 19.60 7.84 2.17
C VAL A 406 19.09 8.38 3.50
N TYR A 407 19.01 7.54 4.53
CA TYR A 407 18.48 7.95 5.84
C TYR A 407 19.34 9.05 6.47
N SER A 408 20.68 8.92 6.43
CA SER A 408 21.59 9.93 6.98
C SER A 408 21.48 11.26 6.24
N ARG A 409 21.30 11.24 4.92
CA ARG A 409 21.24 12.46 4.11
C ARG A 409 19.90 13.16 4.21
N TYR A 410 18.81 12.40 4.10
CA TYR A 410 17.45 12.92 3.94
C TYR A 410 16.63 12.92 5.24
N GLY A 411 17.11 12.24 6.29
CA GLY A 411 16.43 12.13 7.58
C GLY A 411 15.25 11.15 7.60
N ARG A 412 14.98 10.47 6.48
CA ARG A 412 13.88 9.50 6.30
C ARG A 412 14.22 8.51 5.20
N PHE A 413 13.47 7.42 5.16
CA PHE A 413 13.58 6.38 4.15
C PHE A 413 12.18 5.93 3.70
N PRO A 414 11.86 5.92 2.40
CA PRO A 414 12.60 6.53 1.28
C PRO A 414 12.84 8.05 1.44
N ALA A 415 13.74 8.61 0.62
CA ALA A 415 14.18 10.00 0.69
C ALA A 415 13.04 11.00 0.48
N TYR A 416 12.14 10.75 -0.49
CA TYR A 416 11.21 11.78 -0.97
C TYR A 416 9.79 11.71 -0.41
N SER A 417 9.33 10.56 0.09
CA SER A 417 8.03 10.45 0.78
C SER A 417 8.13 10.12 2.26
N GLY A 418 9.22 9.50 2.72
CA GLY A 418 9.19 8.74 3.96
C GLY A 418 8.40 7.42 3.80
N PRO A 419 8.25 6.63 4.87
CA PRO A 419 7.85 5.23 4.78
C PRO A 419 6.39 5.02 4.37
N PHE A 420 5.51 6.00 4.63
CA PHE A 420 4.09 5.88 4.36
C PHE A 420 3.61 6.80 3.25
N ARG A 421 2.68 6.29 2.44
CA ARG A 421 2.05 7.06 1.36
C ARG A 421 0.58 6.68 1.18
N THR A 422 -0.25 7.67 0.85
CA THR A 422 -1.61 7.45 0.36
C THR A 422 -1.82 8.30 -0.89
N VAL A 423 -2.64 7.85 -1.85
CA VAL A 423 -2.90 8.57 -3.10
C VAL A 423 -4.39 8.84 -3.27
N LEU A 424 -5.18 7.77 -3.32
CA LEU A 424 -6.62 7.83 -3.49
C LEU A 424 -7.31 6.95 -2.45
N ALA A 425 -8.45 7.40 -1.96
CA ALA A 425 -9.38 6.61 -1.16
C ALA A 425 -10.60 6.22 -2.00
N TYR A 426 -11.42 5.30 -1.51
CA TYR A 426 -12.73 4.95 -2.08
C TYR A 426 -13.82 5.17 -1.05
N GLN A 427 -14.94 5.76 -1.44
CA GLN A 427 -16.11 5.85 -0.57
C GLN A 427 -17.26 5.03 -1.14
N ALA A 428 -17.91 4.24 -0.30
CA ALA A 428 -19.13 3.51 -0.61
C ALA A 428 -20.32 4.01 0.22
N HIS A 429 -21.52 3.97 -0.35
CA HIS A 429 -22.75 4.46 0.29
C HIS A 429 -24.00 3.91 -0.38
N HIS A 430 -25.12 3.94 0.35
CA HIS A 430 -26.45 3.75 -0.22
C HIS A 430 -26.86 4.94 -1.09
N LEU A 431 -27.32 4.66 -2.32
CA LEU A 431 -27.75 5.68 -3.28
C LEU A 431 -29.01 6.41 -2.81
N ASP A 432 -29.09 7.70 -3.13
CA ASP A 432 -30.38 8.40 -3.19
C ASP A 432 -30.90 8.31 -4.63
N HIS A 433 -31.75 7.31 -4.90
CA HIS A 433 -32.31 7.08 -6.24
C HIS A 433 -33.10 8.29 -6.76
N THR A 434 -33.75 9.06 -5.88
CA THR A 434 -34.52 10.25 -6.27
C THR A 434 -33.64 11.35 -6.87
N PHE A 435 -32.40 11.49 -6.39
CA PHE A 435 -31.41 12.36 -7.04
C PHE A 435 -31.15 11.89 -8.48
N TYR A 436 -30.87 10.60 -8.67
CA TYR A 436 -30.51 10.08 -9.98
C TYR A 436 -31.68 10.12 -10.97
N ASP A 437 -32.88 9.73 -10.55
CA ASP A 437 -34.09 9.79 -11.37
C ASP A 437 -34.45 11.23 -11.79
N ARG A 438 -34.10 12.21 -10.96
CA ARG A 438 -34.34 13.63 -11.25
C ARG A 438 -33.39 14.20 -12.30
N PHE A 439 -32.12 13.80 -12.27
CA PHE A 439 -31.07 14.48 -13.04
C PHE A 439 -30.44 13.66 -14.17
N TYR A 440 -30.65 12.34 -14.22
CA TYR A 440 -30.03 11.45 -15.21
C TYR A 440 -31.08 10.75 -16.07
N LYS A 441 -30.67 10.34 -17.28
CA LYS A 441 -31.54 9.57 -18.18
C LYS A 441 -31.77 8.15 -17.62
N PRO A 442 -32.92 7.53 -17.91
CA PRO A 442 -33.18 6.13 -17.57
C PRO A 442 -32.05 5.20 -18.04
N GLY A 443 -31.67 4.23 -17.20
CA GLY A 443 -30.63 3.23 -17.50
C GLY A 443 -29.18 3.71 -17.37
N VAL A 444 -28.92 4.98 -17.03
CA VAL A 444 -27.53 5.49 -16.92
C VAL A 444 -26.85 5.10 -15.60
N TYR A 445 -27.65 4.88 -14.55
CA TYR A 445 -27.15 4.64 -13.19
C TYR A 445 -27.64 3.33 -12.57
N ALA A 446 -28.54 2.60 -13.23
CA ALA A 446 -29.07 1.33 -12.72
C ALA A 446 -27.94 0.34 -12.41
#